data_AF-A0A174C1A0-F1
#
_entry.id   AF-A0A174C1A0-F1
#
_cell.length_a   1.000
_cell.length_b   1.000
_cell.length_c   1.000
_cell.angle_alpha   90.00
_cell.angle_beta   90.00
_cell.angle_gamma   90.00
#
_symmetry.space_group_name_H-M   'P 1'
#
loop_
_entity.id
_entity.type
_entity.pdbx_description
1 polymer ?
#
loop_
_entity_poly.entity_id
_entity_poly.type
_entity_poly.pdbx_seq_one_letter_code
_entity_poly.pdbx_strand_id
1 'polypeptide(L)'
;MINKLSKEKYFKYDSKELLGVMRFDFYDGRLSNQWNPRELIIELNDNKLIDLKKLQQELNYIQFTLIEEFNKVVELCNGTGYDKETLVYIEIEEGKYVIKLIPVKDSYSYIYTYKR
;
A
#
# COMPACT_ATOMS: atom_id res chain seq x y z
N MET A 1 9.77 4.17 15.63
CA MET A 1 8.44 4.79 15.38
C MET A 1 7.48 3.64 15.15
N ILE A 2 6.31 3.60 15.80
CA ILE A 2 5.32 2.55 15.53
C ILE A 2 4.60 2.97 14.24
N ASN A 3 4.97 2.36 13.12
CA ASN A 3 4.37 2.68 11.81
C ASN A 3 3.01 1.98 11.73
N LYS A 4 1.97 2.64 12.26
CA LYS A 4 0.59 2.16 12.23
C LYS A 4 -0.17 2.79 11.07
N LEU A 5 -1.10 2.05 10.47
CA LEU A 5 -2.08 2.60 9.52
C LEU A 5 -2.92 3.69 10.18
N SER A 6 -3.01 4.85 9.55
CA SER A 6 -3.87 5.97 9.96
C SER A 6 -5.00 6.17 8.96
N LYS A 7 -6.20 6.54 9.44
CA LYS A 7 -7.29 7.02 8.56
C LYS A 7 -7.13 8.51 8.22
N GLU A 8 -6.36 9.24 9.01
CA GLU A 8 -6.04 10.65 8.76
C GLU A 8 -4.83 10.76 7.83
N LYS A 9 -4.93 11.63 6.83
CA LYS A 9 -3.79 11.95 5.96
C LYS A 9 -2.85 12.90 6.70
N TYR A 10 -1.62 12.45 6.93
CA TYR A 10 -0.60 13.22 7.69
C TYR A 10 0.65 13.58 6.89
N PHE A 11 0.73 13.20 5.61
CA PHE A 11 1.80 13.60 4.69
C PHE A 11 1.23 14.11 3.36
N LYS A 12 2.03 14.91 2.67
CA LYS A 12 1.80 15.32 1.27
C LYS A 12 2.41 14.30 0.32
N TYR A 13 1.81 14.14 -0.85
CA TYR A 13 2.31 13.29 -1.93
C TYR A 13 1.92 13.92 -3.27
N ASP A 14 2.80 13.83 -4.27
CA ASP A 14 2.55 14.28 -5.63
C ASP A 14 2.58 13.09 -6.62
N SER A 15 1.79 13.18 -7.69
CA SER A 15 1.79 12.21 -8.79
C SER A 15 3.18 12.00 -9.42
N LYS A 16 4.04 13.02 -9.42
CA LYS A 16 5.42 12.96 -9.91
C LYS A 16 6.36 12.17 -9.00
N GLU A 17 5.95 11.89 -7.76
CA GLU A 17 6.70 11.09 -6.80
C GLU A 17 6.23 9.63 -6.77
N LEU A 18 5.24 9.25 -7.60
CA LEU A 18 4.66 7.91 -7.60
C LEU A 18 5.67 6.88 -8.15
N LEU A 19 6.09 5.96 -7.30
CA LEU A 19 7.03 4.89 -7.61
C LEU A 19 6.35 3.66 -8.23
N GLY A 20 5.09 3.42 -7.86
CA GLY A 20 4.32 2.29 -8.38
C GLY A 20 3.05 2.02 -7.60
N VAL A 21 2.29 1.05 -8.08
CA VAL A 21 1.02 0.62 -7.49
C VAL A 21 1.02 -0.88 -7.28
N MET A 22 0.87 -1.31 -6.02
CA MET A 22 0.53 -2.68 -5.68
C MET A 22 -0.98 -2.86 -5.81
N ARG A 23 -1.43 -3.90 -6.50
CA ARG A 23 -2.81 -4.42 -6.38
C ARG A 23 -2.77 -5.64 -5.49
N PHE A 24 -3.75 -5.82 -4.61
CA PHE A 24 -3.86 -7.03 -3.81
C PHE A 24 -5.31 -7.39 -3.51
N ASP A 25 -5.60 -8.67 -3.34
CA ASP A 25 -6.92 -9.19 -3.00
C ASP A 25 -6.80 -10.45 -2.13
N PHE A 26 -7.97 -10.98 -1.75
CA PHE A 26 -8.11 -12.19 -0.95
C PHE A 26 -9.12 -13.16 -1.57
N TYR A 27 -9.25 -13.17 -2.91
CA TYR A 27 -10.29 -13.90 -3.63
C TYR A 27 -10.29 -15.40 -3.30
N ASP A 28 -9.11 -16.03 -3.32
CA ASP A 28 -8.91 -17.45 -3.02
C ASP A 28 -8.72 -17.76 -1.51
N GLY A 29 -8.94 -16.76 -0.66
CA GLY A 29 -8.70 -16.84 0.78
C GLY A 29 -7.24 -16.62 1.19
N ARG A 30 -6.34 -16.35 0.25
CA ARG A 30 -4.94 -15.98 0.52
C ARG A 30 -4.63 -14.60 -0.07
N LEU A 31 -3.63 -13.92 0.50
CA LEU A 31 -3.17 -12.65 -0.04
C LEU A 31 -2.49 -12.90 -1.39
N SER A 32 -3.12 -12.39 -2.46
CA SER A 32 -2.53 -12.32 -3.80
C SER A 32 -2.17 -10.89 -4.12
N ASN A 33 -1.04 -10.65 -4.79
CA ASN A 33 -0.62 -9.29 -5.14
C ASN A 33 0.12 -9.21 -6.49
N GLN A 34 0.08 -8.00 -7.06
CA GLN A 34 0.79 -7.65 -8.27
C GLN A 34 1.35 -6.23 -8.16
N TRP A 35 2.68 -6.11 -8.28
CA TRP A 35 3.37 -4.83 -8.31
C TRP A 35 3.42 -4.25 -9.73
N ASN A 36 3.04 -2.98 -9.87
CA ASN A 36 3.12 -2.23 -11.13
C ASN A 36 4.06 -1.02 -10.94
N PRO A 37 5.35 -1.12 -11.29
CA PRO A 37 6.31 -0.03 -11.15
C PRO A 37 6.05 1.10 -12.16
N ARG A 38 6.48 2.32 -11.81
CA ARG A 38 6.63 3.46 -12.74
C ARG A 38 8.09 3.60 -13.17
N GLU A 39 8.35 4.22 -14.32
CA GLU A 39 9.72 4.47 -14.82
C GLU A 39 10.60 5.18 -13.78
N LEU A 40 10.02 6.09 -12.98
CA LEU A 40 10.70 6.79 -11.91
C LEU A 40 11.46 5.87 -10.94
N ILE A 41 10.91 4.69 -10.60
CA ILE A 41 11.59 3.79 -9.66
C ILE A 41 12.89 3.22 -10.24
N ILE A 42 12.93 3.05 -11.57
CA ILE A 42 14.12 2.59 -12.30
C ILE A 42 15.15 3.71 -12.29
N GLU A 43 14.75 4.93 -12.65
CA GLU A 43 15.62 6.11 -12.66
C GLU A 43 16.25 6.37 -11.27
N LEU A 44 15.44 6.31 -10.21
CA LEU A 44 15.94 6.51 -8.85
C LEU A 44 16.89 5.40 -8.42
N ASN A 45 16.64 4.15 -8.81
CA ASN A 45 17.51 3.03 -8.49
C ASN A 45 18.86 3.14 -9.21
N ASP A 46 18.86 3.50 -10.50
CA ASP A 46 20.07 3.69 -11.28
C ASP A 46 20.96 4.80 -10.71
N ASN A 47 20.32 5.86 -10.18
CA ASN A 47 20.99 6.96 -9.49
C ASN A 47 21.29 6.68 -8.00
N LYS A 48 20.95 5.49 -7.48
CA LYS A 48 21.11 5.10 -6.06
C LYS A 48 20.41 6.05 -5.07
N LEU A 49 19.28 6.61 -5.49
CA LEU A 49 18.44 7.53 -4.71
C LEU A 49 17.28 6.81 -4.00
N ILE A 50 17.17 5.49 -4.17
CA ILE A 50 16.17 4.65 -3.52
C ILE A 50 16.80 3.29 -3.17
N ASP A 51 16.45 2.73 -2.01
CA ASP A 51 16.78 1.36 -1.65
C ASP A 51 15.60 0.42 -1.97
N LEU A 52 15.65 -0.24 -3.13
CA LEU A 52 14.58 -1.15 -3.57
C LEU A 52 14.35 -2.33 -2.61
N LYS A 53 15.39 -2.78 -1.90
CA LYS A 53 15.27 -3.89 -0.96
C LYS A 53 14.48 -3.44 0.27
N LYS A 54 14.75 -2.23 0.79
CA LYS A 54 13.96 -1.65 1.87
C LYS A 54 12.52 -1.37 1.43
N LEU A 55 12.32 -0.81 0.24
CA LEU A 55 10.97 -0.57 -0.30
C LEU A 55 10.16 -1.87 -0.36
N GLN A 56 10.77 -2.96 -0.83
CA GLN A 56 10.13 -4.28 -0.85
C GLN A 56 9.80 -4.78 0.56
N GLN A 57 10.70 -4.62 1.53
CA GLN A 57 10.45 -5.00 2.92
C GLN A 57 9.30 -4.21 3.55
N GLU A 58 9.19 -2.93 3.24
CA GLU A 58 8.09 -2.07 3.69
C GLU A 58 6.74 -2.48 3.09
N LEU A 59 6.71 -2.76 1.78
CA LEU A 59 5.51 -3.28 1.12
C LEU A 59 5.08 -4.63 1.71
N ASN A 60 6.04 -5.53 1.95
CA ASN A 60 5.78 -6.81 2.61
C ASN A 60 5.25 -6.63 4.04
N TYR A 61 5.78 -5.67 4.80
CA TYR A 61 5.27 -5.36 6.14
C TYR A 61 3.81 -4.88 6.10
N ILE A 62 3.46 -4.02 5.14
CA ILE A 62 2.07 -3.58 4.98
C ILE A 62 1.16 -4.78 4.66
N GLN A 63 1.55 -5.62 3.70
CA GLN A 63 0.71 -6.73 3.23
C GLN A 63 0.65 -7.89 4.23
N PHE A 64 1.78 -8.38 4.70
CA PHE A 64 1.87 -9.62 5.49
C PHE A 64 1.92 -9.37 7.00
N THR A 65 1.75 -8.13 7.47
CA THR A 65 1.68 -7.84 8.90
C THR A 65 0.54 -6.90 9.24
N LEU A 66 0.34 -5.82 8.47
CA LEU A 66 -0.73 -4.86 8.78
C LEU A 66 -2.08 -5.24 8.16
N ILE A 67 -2.09 -6.01 7.07
CA ILE A 67 -3.27 -6.35 6.25
C ILE A 67 -3.20 -7.81 5.78
N GLU A 68 -2.76 -8.71 6.65
CA GLU A 68 -2.48 -10.12 6.29
C GLU A 68 -3.70 -10.90 5.79
N GLU A 69 -4.90 -10.51 6.23
CA GLU A 69 -6.15 -11.22 5.96
C GLU A 69 -7.28 -10.26 5.57
N PHE A 70 -8.26 -10.77 4.83
CA PHE A 70 -9.47 -10.01 4.45
C PHE A 70 -10.22 -9.46 5.67
N ASN A 71 -10.28 -10.19 6.78
CA ASN A 71 -10.92 -9.70 8.01
C ASN A 71 -10.29 -8.41 8.51
N LYS A 72 -8.98 -8.23 8.29
CA LYS A 72 -8.29 -6.99 8.66
C LYS A 72 -8.73 -5.81 7.79
N VAL A 73 -8.98 -6.06 6.49
CA VAL A 73 -9.57 -5.07 5.58
C VAL A 73 -10.95 -4.65 6.08
N VAL A 74 -11.81 -5.62 6.43
CA VAL A 74 -13.16 -5.37 6.96
C VAL A 74 -13.13 -4.55 8.26
N GLU A 75 -12.22 -4.89 9.18
CA GLU A 75 -12.01 -4.13 10.43
C GLU A 75 -11.61 -2.67 10.13
N LEU A 76 -10.62 -2.46 9.25
CA LEU A 76 -10.16 -1.12 8.89
C LEU A 76 -11.24 -0.31 8.17
N CYS A 77 -12.09 -0.95 7.38
CA CYS A 77 -13.20 -0.33 6.66
C CYS A 77 -14.49 -0.17 7.49
N ASN A 78 -14.52 -0.69 8.73
CA ASN A 78 -15.72 -0.75 9.57
C ASN A 78 -16.93 -1.44 8.88
N GLY A 79 -16.67 -2.51 8.10
CA GLY A 79 -17.72 -3.27 7.41
C GLY A 79 -17.30 -3.79 6.04
N THR A 80 -18.27 -4.37 5.33
CA THR A 80 -18.15 -4.88 3.97
C THR A 80 -18.95 -4.03 2.98
N GLY A 81 -18.59 -4.09 1.70
CA GLY A 81 -19.27 -3.36 0.62
C GLY A 81 -18.48 -2.18 0.06
N TYR A 82 -18.80 -1.79 -1.18
CA TYR A 82 -18.15 -0.67 -1.87
C TYR A 82 -18.40 0.68 -1.18
N ASP A 83 -19.50 0.82 -0.43
CA ASP A 83 -19.80 2.02 0.37
C ASP A 83 -18.87 2.20 1.58
N LYS A 84 -18.11 1.15 1.94
CA LYS A 84 -17.16 1.13 3.06
C LYS A 84 -15.71 1.31 2.62
N GLU A 85 -15.44 1.55 1.34
CA GLU A 85 -14.10 1.82 0.83
C GLU A 85 -13.40 2.89 1.68
N THR A 86 -12.18 2.59 2.13
CA THR A 86 -11.44 3.45 3.07
C THR A 86 -10.02 3.68 2.58
N LEU A 87 -9.56 4.93 2.67
CA LEU A 87 -8.15 5.26 2.52
C LEU A 87 -7.46 5.19 3.88
N VAL A 88 -6.33 4.50 3.94
CA VAL A 88 -5.42 4.53 5.07
C VAL A 88 -4.01 4.92 4.62
N TYR A 89 -3.26 5.51 5.53
CA TYR A 89 -1.99 6.18 5.26
C TYR A 89 -0.91 5.65 6.19
N ILE A 90 0.26 5.38 5.64
CA ILE A 90 1.46 5.03 6.39
C ILE A 90 2.70 5.62 5.70
N GLU A 91 3.58 6.27 6.45
CA GLU A 91 4.91 6.68 5.99
C GLU A 91 5.95 5.87 6.75
N ILE A 92 6.91 5.30 6.04
CA ILE A 92 7.99 4.50 6.62
C ILE A 92 9.34 5.14 6.24
N GLU A 93 10.40 4.36 6.02
CA GLU A 93 11.74 4.88 5.80
C GLU A 93 11.91 5.33 4.34
N GLU A 94 11.53 4.46 3.41
CA GLU A 94 11.75 4.63 1.97
C GLU A 94 10.55 5.28 1.26
N GLY A 95 9.34 4.97 1.72
CA GLY A 95 8.10 5.34 1.04
C GLY A 95 7.02 6.00 1.91
N LYS A 96 6.19 6.79 1.23
CA LYS A 96 4.86 7.22 1.69
C LYS A 96 3.82 6.36 0.99
N TYR A 97 2.90 5.76 1.74
CA TYR A 97 1.95 4.78 1.23
C TYR A 97 0.51 5.26 1.45
N VAL A 98 -0.21 5.42 0.35
CA VAL A 98 -1.66 5.62 0.36
C VAL A 98 -2.30 4.29 0.00
N ILE A 99 -3.10 3.73 0.90
CA ILE A 99 -3.67 2.40 0.73
C ILE A 99 -5.18 2.55 0.58
N LYS A 100 -5.69 2.19 -0.59
CA LYS A 100 -7.12 2.09 -0.85
C LYS A 100 -7.60 0.69 -0.52
N LEU A 101 -8.38 0.58 0.54
CA LEU A 101 -8.98 -0.66 1.00
C LEU A 101 -10.41 -0.79 0.46
N ILE A 102 -10.69 -1.92 -0.17
CA ILE A 102 -12.01 -2.27 -0.70
C ILE A 102 -12.45 -3.56 0.00
N PRO A 103 -13.43 -3.52 0.93
CA PRO A 103 -13.83 -4.68 1.72
C PRO A 103 -14.85 -5.54 0.96
N VAL A 104 -14.47 -5.98 -0.25
CA VAL A 104 -15.22 -6.87 -1.14
C VAL A 104 -14.25 -7.94 -1.64
N LYS A 105 -14.57 -9.23 -1.43
CA LYS A 105 -13.64 -10.34 -1.73
C LYS A 105 -13.22 -10.41 -3.20
N ASP A 106 -14.14 -10.10 -4.11
CA ASP A 106 -13.90 -10.19 -5.56
C ASP A 106 -13.38 -8.86 -6.12
N SER A 107 -12.63 -8.10 -5.32
CA SER A 107 -12.12 -6.78 -5.70
C SER A 107 -10.71 -6.53 -5.19
N TYR A 108 -9.96 -5.76 -5.97
CA TYR A 108 -8.60 -5.37 -5.61
C TYR A 108 -8.59 -4.16 -4.67
N SER A 109 -7.83 -4.27 -3.60
CA SER A 109 -7.29 -3.14 -2.86
C SER A 109 -5.96 -2.68 -3.49
N TYR A 110 -5.52 -1.47 -3.16
CA TYR A 110 -4.38 -0.84 -3.81
C TYR A 110 -3.43 -0.20 -2.80
N ILE A 111 -2.12 -0.35 -2.99
CA ILE A 111 -1.08 0.42 -2.29
C ILE A 111 -0.41 1.32 -3.32
N TYR A 112 -0.60 2.63 -3.19
CA TYR A 112 0.11 3.64 -3.97
C TYR A 112 1.34 4.06 -3.20
N THR A 113 2.50 3.83 -3.79
CA THR A 113 3.80 4.07 -3.16
C THR A 113 4.43 5.31 -3.76
N TYR A 114 4.70 6.30 -2.92
CA TYR A 114 5.34 7.55 -3.30
C TYR A 114 6.71 7.65 -2.65
N LYS A 115 7.65 8.32 -3.33
CA LYS A 115 8.95 8.60 -2.76
C LYS A 115 8.79 9.49 -1.52
N ARG A 116 9.49 9.11 -0.45
CA ARG A 116 9.60 9.94 0.74
C ARG A 116 10.43 11.19 0.48
#